data_AF-A0A417Y9S2-F1
#
_entry.id   AF-A0A417Y9S2-F1
#
_cell.length_a   1.000
_cell.length_b   1.000
_cell.length_c   1.000
_cell.angle_alpha   90.00
_cell.angle_beta   90.00
_cell.angle_gamma   90.00
#
_symmetry.space_group_name_H-M   'P 1'
#
loop_
_entity.id
_entity.type
_entity.pdbx_description
1 polymer ?
#
loop_
_entity_poly.entity_id
_entity_poly.type
_entity_poly.pdbx_seq_one_letter_code
_entity_poly.pdbx_strand_id
1 'polypeptide(L)'
;VKQVEEVLKQNGVALPPAAPEPPHVELNDIPTGARFQDADVAASVSAITASSLVTCSQIIGQSIREDIAMMFGQFHMSKAAFGGKLLKLTKEKGWLIPPPLHYSSKEN
;
A
#
# COMPACT_ATOMS: atom_id res chain seq x y z
N VAL A 1 -12.04 2.73 0.65
CA VAL A 1 -12.69 2.69 1.98
C VAL A 1 -14.22 2.67 1.87
N LYS A 2 -14.85 3.51 1.03
CA LYS A 2 -16.31 3.54 0.77
C LYS A 2 -17.02 2.17 0.71
N GLN A 3 -16.50 1.22 -0.06
CA GLN A 3 -17.11 -0.11 -0.18
C GLN A 3 -17.12 -0.91 1.13
N VAL A 4 -16.02 -0.83 1.91
CA VAL A 4 -15.92 -1.50 3.21
C VAL A 4 -16.86 -0.84 4.21
N GLU A 5 -16.91 0.50 4.25
CA GLU A 5 -17.84 1.22 5.12
C GLU A 5 -19.30 0.85 4.84
N GLU A 6 -19.68 0.73 3.57
CA GLU A 6 -21.03 0.33 3.18
C GLU A 6 -21.36 -1.07 3.70
N VAL A 7 -20.46 -2.04 3.51
CA VAL A 7 -20.64 -3.40 4.06
C VAL A 7 -20.78 -3.37 5.57
N LEU A 8 -19.94 -2.62 6.29
CA LEU A 8 -20.01 -2.54 7.75
C LEU A 8 -21.35 -1.95 8.21
N LYS A 9 -21.79 -0.84 7.61
CA LYS A 9 -23.08 -0.20 7.93
C LYS A 9 -24.26 -1.11 7.66
N GLN A 10 -24.30 -1.77 6.51
CA GLN A 10 -25.38 -2.69 6.13
C GLN A 10 -25.48 -3.89 7.08
N ASN A 11 -24.37 -4.27 7.72
CA ASN A 11 -24.32 -5.38 8.67
C ASN A 11 -24.38 -4.91 10.13
N GLY A 12 -24.72 -3.64 10.40
CA GLY A 12 -24.85 -3.10 11.75
C GLY A 12 -23.54 -3.02 12.54
N VAL A 13 -22.39 -3.09 11.84
CA VAL A 13 -21.06 -2.99 12.47
C VAL A 13 -20.66 -1.52 12.54
N ALA A 14 -20.32 -1.07 13.75
CA ALA A 14 -19.87 0.29 13.98
C ALA A 14 -18.59 0.58 13.17
N LEU A 15 -18.55 1.76 12.54
CA LEU A 15 -17.35 2.20 11.84
C LEU A 15 -16.26 2.60 12.84
N PRO A 16 -14.98 2.32 12.55
CA PRO A 16 -13.89 2.87 13.33
C PRO A 16 -13.88 4.41 13.21
N PRO A 17 -13.40 5.14 14.24
CA PRO A 17 -13.28 6.58 14.18
C PRO A 17 -12.37 6.99 13.02
N ALA A 18 -12.83 7.92 12.19
CA ALA A 18 -12.01 8.49 11.12
C ALA A 18 -11.00 9.49 11.70
N ALA A 19 -9.77 9.45 11.22
CA ALA A 19 -8.80 10.52 11.50
C ALA A 19 -9.28 11.83 10.88
N PRO A 20 -9.07 12.99 11.53
CA PRO A 20 -9.35 14.28 10.94
C PRO A 20 -8.47 14.52 9.70
N GLU A 21 -8.97 15.32 8.77
CA GLU A 21 -8.16 15.74 7.62
C GLU A 21 -6.95 16.57 8.11
N PRO A 22 -5.72 16.25 7.66
CA PRO A 22 -4.55 17.03 8.02
C PRO A 22 -4.70 18.49 7.57
N PRO A 23 -4.21 19.47 8.34
CA PRO A 23 -4.20 20.86 7.89
C PRO A 23 -3.29 21.04 6.67
N HIS A 24 -3.59 22.06 5.86
CA HIS A 24 -2.71 22.47 4.77
C HIS A 24 -1.36 22.94 5.31
N VAL A 25 -0.26 22.53 4.66
CA VAL A 25 1.10 22.94 5.02
C VAL A 25 1.92 23.16 3.76
N GLU A 26 2.67 24.27 3.72
CA GLU A 26 3.65 24.50 2.65
C GLU A 26 4.91 23.68 2.92
N LEU A 27 5.47 23.09 1.87
CA LEU A 27 6.63 22.19 1.99
C LEU A 27 7.86 22.87 2.61
N ASN A 28 8.01 24.17 2.40
CA ASN A 28 9.12 24.98 2.91
C ASN A 28 8.96 25.37 4.38
N ASP A 29 7.76 25.25 4.94
CA ASP A 29 7.48 25.55 6.35
C ASP A 29 7.84 24.36 7.26
N ILE A 30 8.08 23.18 6.68
CA ILE A 30 8.44 21.96 7.44
C ILE A 30 9.94 22.03 7.82
N PRO A 31 10.28 22.05 9.12
CA PRO A 31 11.68 22.05 9.55
C PRO A 31 12.45 20.85 8.99
N THR A 32 13.70 21.05 8.57
CA THR A 32 14.50 20.02 7.88
C THR A 32 14.62 18.71 8.67
N GLY A 33 14.75 18.78 10.00
CA GLY A 33 14.81 17.60 10.87
C GLY A 33 13.49 16.86 11.06
N ALA A 34 12.36 17.45 10.65
CA ALA A 34 11.02 16.86 10.70
C ALA A 34 10.50 16.43 9.32
N ARG A 35 11.19 16.82 8.24
CA ARG A 35 10.77 16.53 6.87
C ARG A 35 11.22 15.13 6.45
N PHE A 36 10.25 14.26 6.18
CA PHE A 36 10.49 12.99 5.49
C PHE A 36 10.92 13.26 4.04
N GLN A 37 11.96 12.57 3.59
CA GLN A 37 12.47 12.70 2.23
C GLN A 37 11.66 11.83 1.26
N ASP A 38 11.59 12.24 0.00
CA ASP A 38 10.78 11.55 -1.01
C ASP A 38 11.12 10.05 -1.14
N ALA A 39 12.40 9.70 -1.01
CA ALA A 39 12.86 8.32 -1.03
C ALA A 39 12.31 7.50 0.17
N ASP A 40 12.32 8.08 1.38
CA ASP A 40 11.79 7.45 2.59
C ASP A 40 10.28 7.28 2.51
N VAL A 41 9.58 8.29 1.98
CA VAL A 41 8.14 8.24 1.72
C VAL A 41 7.83 7.15 0.69
N ALA A 42 8.57 7.08 -0.42
CA ALA A 42 8.36 6.05 -1.44
C ALA A 42 8.62 4.63 -0.89
N ALA A 43 9.65 4.46 -0.07
CA ALA A 43 9.94 3.19 0.61
C ALA A 43 8.81 2.80 1.58
N SER A 44 8.33 3.75 2.39
CA SER A 44 7.23 3.54 3.34
C SER A 44 5.93 3.16 2.64
N VAL A 45 5.57 3.87 1.57
CA VAL A 45 4.38 3.56 0.76
C VAL A 45 4.51 2.19 0.09
N SER A 46 5.70 1.82 -0.37
CA SER A 46 5.97 0.49 -0.94
C SER A 46 5.81 -0.62 0.10
N ALA A 47 6.32 -0.42 1.31
CA ALA A 47 6.18 -1.37 2.41
C ALA A 47 4.71 -1.54 2.85
N ILE A 48 3.96 -0.44 2.98
CA ILE A 48 2.52 -0.47 3.30
C ILE A 48 1.73 -1.13 2.17
N THR A 49 2.10 -0.90 0.92
CA THR A 49 1.45 -1.56 -0.22
C THR A 49 1.65 -3.07 -0.16
N ALA A 50 2.88 -3.52 0.09
CA ALA A 50 3.23 -4.93 0.24
C ALA A 50 2.48 -5.59 1.41
N SER A 51 2.45 -4.95 2.60
CA SER A 51 1.69 -5.49 3.73
C SER A 51 0.19 -5.56 3.43
N SER A 52 -0.35 -4.55 2.73
CA SER A 52 -1.76 -4.54 2.37
C SER A 52 -2.16 -5.62 1.35
N LEU A 53 -1.23 -6.07 0.50
CA LEU A 53 -1.42 -7.24 -0.36
C LEU A 53 -1.58 -8.50 0.48
N VAL A 54 -0.69 -8.72 1.45
CA VAL A 54 -0.76 -9.84 2.38
C VAL A 54 -2.09 -9.83 3.15
N THR A 55 -2.50 -8.67 3.68
CA THR A 55 -3.77 -8.53 4.39
C THR A 55 -4.97 -8.86 3.52
N CYS A 56 -5.01 -8.40 2.26
CA CYS A 56 -6.11 -8.74 1.35
C CYS A 56 -6.16 -10.25 1.12
N SER A 57 -5.02 -10.91 0.90
CA SER A 57 -4.94 -12.36 0.73
C SER A 57 -5.42 -13.14 1.94
N GLN A 58 -5.08 -12.70 3.15
CA GLN A 58 -5.57 -13.30 4.39
C GLN A 58 -7.10 -13.20 4.49
N ILE A 59 -7.67 -12.02 4.22
CA ILE A 59 -9.11 -11.79 4.28
C ILE A 59 -9.84 -12.65 3.24
N ILE A 60 -9.30 -12.76 2.02
CA ILE A 60 -9.86 -13.65 0.98
C ILE A 60 -9.90 -15.10 1.49
N GLY A 61 -8.78 -15.61 2.01
CA GLY A 61 -8.67 -17.00 2.48
C GLY A 61 -9.53 -17.32 3.72
N GLN A 62 -9.86 -16.32 4.54
CA GLN A 62 -10.71 -16.47 5.72
C GLN A 62 -12.19 -16.19 5.44
N SER A 63 -12.52 -15.65 4.27
CA SER A 63 -13.89 -15.26 3.93
C SER A 63 -14.74 -16.47 3.56
N ILE A 64 -15.84 -16.67 4.29
CA ILE A 64 -16.91 -17.62 3.93
C ILE A 64 -17.92 -16.95 2.99
N ARG A 65 -18.08 -15.63 3.12
CA ARG A 65 -18.92 -14.80 2.28
C ARG A 65 -18.22 -14.46 0.97
N GLU A 66 -18.77 -14.94 -0.14
CA GLU A 66 -18.20 -14.77 -1.49
C GLU A 66 -18.11 -13.29 -1.90
N ASP A 67 -19.07 -12.45 -1.50
CA ASP A 67 -19.07 -11.02 -1.80
C ASP A 67 -17.89 -10.28 -1.16
N ILE A 68 -17.54 -10.65 0.09
CA ILE A 68 -16.38 -10.10 0.79
C ILE A 68 -15.08 -10.61 0.14
N ALA A 69 -15.00 -11.91 -0.16
CA ALA A 69 -13.84 -12.49 -0.84
C ALA A 69 -13.57 -11.79 -2.19
N MET A 70 -14.62 -11.60 -3.01
CA MET A 70 -14.52 -10.90 -4.28
C MET A 70 -14.10 -9.43 -4.11
N MET A 71 -14.67 -8.72 -3.14
CA MET A 71 -14.30 -7.33 -2.84
C MET A 71 -12.80 -7.19 -2.53
N PHE A 72 -12.27 -8.02 -1.62
CA PHE A 72 -10.85 -7.99 -1.28
C PHE A 72 -9.97 -8.53 -2.41
N GLY A 73 -10.48 -9.42 -3.27
CA GLY A 73 -9.83 -9.81 -4.52
C GLY A 73 -9.60 -8.62 -5.47
N GLN A 74 -10.61 -7.76 -5.65
CA GLN A 74 -10.48 -6.53 -6.44
C GLN A 74 -9.46 -5.56 -5.82
N PHE A 75 -9.48 -5.39 -4.50
CA PHE A 75 -8.50 -4.56 -3.80
C PHE A 75 -7.08 -5.10 -3.95
N HIS A 76 -6.90 -6.42 -3.84
CA HIS A 76 -5.62 -7.07 -4.04
C HIS A 76 -5.06 -6.78 -5.44
N MET A 77 -5.87 -6.95 -6.49
CA MET A 77 -5.43 -6.69 -7.87
C MET A 77 -5.08 -5.22 -8.11
N SER A 78 -5.87 -4.29 -7.57
CA SER A 78 -5.57 -2.86 -7.64
C SER A 78 -4.24 -2.52 -6.95
N LYS A 79 -4.00 -3.09 -5.77
CA LYS A 79 -2.76 -2.91 -5.01
C LYS A 79 -1.55 -3.52 -5.71
N ALA A 80 -1.70 -4.66 -6.37
CA ALA A 80 -0.62 -5.30 -7.12
C ALA A 80 -0.19 -4.41 -8.31
N ALA A 81 -1.18 -3.87 -9.05
CA ALA A 81 -0.91 -2.91 -10.12
C ALA A 81 -0.24 -1.63 -9.59
N PHE A 82 -0.65 -1.14 -8.43
CA PHE A 82 -0.03 0.01 -7.77
C PHE A 82 1.41 -0.28 -7.33
N GLY A 83 1.68 -1.45 -6.75
CA GLY A 83 3.03 -1.90 -6.38
C GLY A 83 3.97 -1.96 -7.59
N GLY A 84 3.47 -2.40 -8.75
CA GLY A 84 4.23 -2.35 -10.01
C GLY A 84 4.60 -0.92 -10.43
N LYS A 85 3.69 0.05 -10.26
CA LYS A 85 3.96 1.47 -10.53
C LYS A 85 5.00 2.04 -9.55
N LEU A 86 4.91 1.70 -8.27
CA LEU A 86 5.91 2.10 -7.26
C LEU A 86 7.29 1.57 -7.60
N LEU A 87 7.40 0.28 -7.95
CA LEU A 87 8.68 -0.32 -8.35
C LEU A 87 9.30 0.40 -9.54
N LYS A 88 8.49 0.75 -10.54
CA LYS A 88 8.94 1.53 -11.70
C LYS A 88 9.44 2.91 -11.27
N LEU A 89 8.66 3.64 -10.48
CA LEU A 89 9.01 4.97 -9.95
C LEU A 89 10.33 4.93 -9.17
N THR A 90 10.50 3.99 -8.24
CA THR A 90 11.70 3.89 -7.42
C THR A 90 12.95 3.56 -8.23
N LYS A 91 12.80 2.81 -9.32
CA LYS A 91 13.90 2.53 -10.27
C LYS A 91 14.25 3.79 -11.06
N GLU A 92 13.27 4.46 -11.64
CA GLU A 92 13.47 5.67 -12.45
C GLU A 92 14.11 6.82 -11.65
N LYS A 93 13.79 6.92 -10.35
CA LYS A 93 14.37 7.93 -9.45
C LYS A 93 15.67 7.52 -8.78
N GLY A 94 16.14 6.28 -8.97
CA GLY A 94 17.33 5.76 -8.29
C GLY A 94 17.16 5.58 -6.78
N TRP A 95 15.92 5.47 -6.29
CA TRP A 95 15.61 5.28 -4.86
C TRP A 95 15.58 3.81 -4.44
N LEU A 96 15.50 2.89 -5.41
CA LEU A 96 15.53 1.46 -5.12
C LEU A 96 16.93 1.03 -4.68
N ILE A 97 17.05 0.58 -3.43
CA ILE A 97 18.27 -0.05 -2.92
C ILE A 97 18.34 -1.47 -3.49
N PRO A 98 19.38 -1.81 -4.29
CA PRO A 98 19.49 -3.14 -4.86
C PRO A 98 19.79 -4.16 -3.75
N PRO A 99 19.03 -5.27 -3.67
CA PRO A 99 19.41 -6.37 -2.80
C PRO A 99 20.67 -7.06 -3.33
N PRO A 100 21.34 -7.91 -2.52
CA PRO A 100 22.40 -8.78 -3.01
C PRO A 100 21.93 -9.55 -4.25
N LEU A 101 22.67 -9.42 -5.34
CA LEU A 101 22.33 -10.06 -6.61
C LEU A 101 22.95 -11.45 -6.67
N HIS A 102 22.18 -12.42 -7.16
CA HIS A 102 22.72 -13.75 -7.44
C HIS A 102 23.63 -13.67 -8.67
N TYR A 103 24.90 -14.02 -8.50
CA TYR A 103 25.82 -14.20 -9.62
C TYR A 103 25.64 -15.62 -10.17
N SER A 104 24.71 -15.81 -11.12
CA SER A 104 24.84 -16.98 -12.00
C SER A 104 25.76 -16.58 -13.14
N SER A 105 26.94 -17.19 -13.24
CA SER A 105 27.61 -17.26 -14.54
C SER A 105 26.60 -17.83 -15.52
N LYS A 106 26.30 -17.10 -16.59
CA LYS A 106 25.65 -17.71 -17.74
C LYS A 106 26.60 -18.80 -18.23
N GLU A 107 26.36 -20.05 -17.89
CA GLU A 107 26.81 -21.14 -18.76
C GLU A 107 25.91 -21.09 -20.00
N ASN A 108 26.59 -21.08 -21.14
CA ASN A 108 26.06 -20.86 -22.49
C ASN A 108 25.00 -21.88 -22.89
#